data_AF-A0A9Q0RFQ0-F1
#
_entry.id   AF-A0A9Q0RFQ0-F1
#
_cell.length_a   1.000
_cell.length_b   1.000
_cell.length_c   1.000
_cell.angle_alpha   90.00
_cell.angle_beta   90.00
_cell.angle_gamma   90.00
#
_symmetry.space_group_name_H-M   'P 1'
#
loop_
_entity.id
_entity.type
_entity.pdbx_description
1 polymer ?
#
loop_
_entity_poly.entity_id
_entity_poly.type
_entity_poly.pdbx_seq_one_letter_code
_entity_poly.pdbx_strand_id
1 'polypeptide(L)'
;MDNDNNNQIQNANQNQNENEMKNLEKKVTKNLIKDYSNLLNGNSFKDFSIFVENKSNPFEIKVHKSILSSRSPFFNESLRQESLFYFF
;
A
#
# COMPACT_ATOMS: atom_id res chain seq x y z
N MET A 1 0.27 27.15 -46.88
CA MET A 1 -0.71 26.11 -46.50
C MET A 1 -0.06 25.25 -45.42
N ASP A 2 0.34 25.85 -44.29
CA ASP A 2 1.37 25.25 -43.41
C ASP A 2 0.92 25.10 -41.94
N ASN A 3 -0.35 25.43 -41.63
CA ASN A 3 -0.84 25.52 -40.25
C ASN A 3 -1.37 24.19 -39.68
N ASP A 4 -1.68 23.20 -40.53
CA ASP A 4 -2.30 21.93 -40.08
C ASP A 4 -1.27 20.90 -39.58
N ASN A 5 -0.01 20.98 -40.05
CA ASN A 5 1.04 20.03 -39.68
C ASN A 5 1.55 20.24 -38.24
N ASN A 6 1.57 21.46 -37.73
CA ASN A 6 2.04 21.73 -36.37
C ASN A 6 1.08 21.22 -35.28
N ASN A 7 -0.23 21.25 -35.54
CA ASN A 7 -1.23 20.74 -34.58
C ASN A 7 -1.23 19.21 -34.48
N GLN A 8 -0.96 18.49 -35.58
CA GLN A 8 -0.91 17.03 -35.55
C GLN A 8 0.32 16.50 -34.79
N ILE A 9 1.47 17.17 -34.90
CA ILE A 9 2.71 16.79 -34.22
C ILE A 9 2.61 17.08 -32.70
N GLN A 10 2.00 18.19 -32.30
CA GLN A 10 1.80 18.52 -30.88
C GLN A 10 0.87 17.52 -30.18
N ASN A 11 -0.21 17.10 -30.85
CA ASN A 11 -1.15 16.11 -30.34
C ASN A 11 -0.53 14.69 -30.25
N ALA A 12 0.33 14.31 -31.20
CA ALA A 12 1.03 13.03 -31.14
C ALA A 12 2.02 12.95 -29.97
N ASN A 13 2.77 14.03 -29.73
CA ASN A 13 3.74 14.11 -28.62
C ASN A 13 3.05 14.11 -27.24
N GLN A 14 1.89 14.78 -27.10
CA GLN A 14 1.12 14.76 -25.87
C GLN A 14 0.57 13.36 -25.55
N ASN A 15 0.03 12.66 -26.56
CA ASN A 15 -0.48 11.30 -26.39
C ASN A 15 0.63 10.28 -26.06
N GLN A 16 1.83 10.44 -26.61
CA GLN A 16 2.98 9.60 -26.27
C GLN A 16 3.42 9.81 -24.81
N ASN A 17 3.53 11.07 -24.37
CA ASN A 17 3.91 11.39 -22.99
C ASN A 17 2.90 10.86 -21.97
N GLU A 18 1.59 10.96 -22.25
CA GLU A 18 0.55 10.41 -21.37
C GLU A 18 0.64 8.88 -21.27
N ASN A 19 0.92 8.19 -22.38
CA ASN A 19 1.04 6.75 -22.40
C ASN A 19 2.28 6.27 -21.65
N GLU A 20 3.40 6.99 -21.75
CA GLU A 20 4.60 6.72 -20.97
C GLU A 20 4.35 6.91 -19.47
N MET A 21 3.66 7.98 -19.08
CA MET A 21 3.33 8.26 -17.68
C MET A 21 2.38 7.19 -17.09
N LYS A 22 1.33 6.81 -17.82
CA LYS A 22 0.42 5.71 -17.41
C LYS A 22 1.17 4.37 -17.27
N ASN A 23 2.11 4.09 -18.17
CA ASN A 23 2.93 2.87 -18.09
C ASN A 23 3.88 2.89 -16.88
N LEU A 24 4.46 4.05 -16.56
CA LEU A 24 5.30 4.23 -15.39
C LEU A 24 4.49 4.06 -14.10
N GLU A 25 3.32 4.69 -13.99
CA GLU A 25 2.41 4.54 -12.84
C GLU A 25 2.02 3.08 -12.63
N LYS A 26 1.66 2.37 -13.71
CA LYS A 26 1.32 0.95 -13.65
C LYS A 26 2.49 0.10 -13.17
N LYS A 27 3.70 0.38 -13.65
CA LYS A 27 4.92 -0.34 -13.24
C LYS A 27 5.26 -0.07 -11.77
N VAL A 28 5.20 1.19 -11.34
CA VAL A 28 5.44 1.59 -9.95
C VAL A 28 4.42 0.93 -9.02
N THR A 29 3.14 0.99 -9.36
CA THR A 29 2.06 0.37 -8.58
C THR A 29 2.25 -1.15 -8.46
N LYS A 30 2.60 -1.82 -9.55
CA LYS A 30 2.87 -3.27 -9.55
C LYS A 30 4.03 -3.64 -8.62
N ASN A 31 5.13 -2.88 -8.66
CA ASN A 31 6.27 -3.10 -7.79
C ASN A 31 5.90 -2.84 -6.32
N LEU A 32 5.19 -1.76 -6.05
CA LEU A 32 4.73 -1.40 -4.70
C LEU A 32 3.86 -2.52 -4.09
N ILE A 33 2.90 -3.06 -4.85
CA ILE A 33 2.06 -4.17 -4.39
C ILE A 33 2.90 -5.41 -4.05
N LYS A 34 3.90 -5.71 -4.89
CA LYS A 34 4.82 -6.83 -4.64
C LYS A 34 5.62 -6.61 -3.36
N ASP A 35 6.14 -5.40 -3.16
CA ASP A 35 6.96 -5.07 -2.00
C ASP A 35 6.13 -5.09 -0.70
N TYR A 36 4.90 -4.59 -0.71
CA TYR A 36 3.98 -4.73 0.42
C TYR A 36 3.64 -6.19 0.72
N SER A 37 3.44 -7.01 -0.31
CA SER A 37 3.19 -8.44 -0.13
C SER A 37 4.39 -9.14 0.51
N ASN A 38 5.61 -8.79 0.11
CA ASN A 38 6.83 -9.30 0.72
C ASN A 38 6.97 -8.85 2.18
N LEU A 39 6.60 -7.60 2.48
CA LEU A 39 6.63 -7.06 3.84
C LEU A 39 5.64 -7.81 4.75
N LEU A 40 4.40 -8.04 4.27
CA LEU A 40 3.35 -8.75 5.01
C LEU A 40 3.69 -10.23 5.25
N ASN A 41 4.19 -10.92 4.23
CA ASN A 41 4.50 -12.35 4.31
C ASN A 41 5.86 -12.64 4.95
N GLY A 42 6.77 -11.67 4.93
CA GLY A 42 8.08 -11.77 5.56
C GLY A 42 8.02 -11.62 7.08
N ASN A 43 9.19 -11.64 7.71
CA ASN A 43 9.32 -11.36 9.16
C ASN A 43 10.02 -10.03 9.46
N SER A 44 10.30 -9.23 8.43
CA SER A 44 11.05 -8.00 8.55
C SER A 44 10.17 -6.83 9.00
N PHE A 45 10.72 -5.95 9.83
CA PHE A 45 10.13 -4.68 10.24
C PHE A 45 8.78 -4.76 10.98
N LYS A 46 8.41 -5.94 11.48
CA LYS A 46 7.22 -6.10 12.33
C LYS A 46 7.47 -5.41 13.68
N ASP A 47 6.57 -4.52 14.06
CA ASP A 47 6.70 -3.62 15.20
C ASP A 47 5.50 -3.73 16.17
N PHE A 48 4.60 -4.70 15.94
CA PHE A 48 3.45 -4.98 16.79
C PHE A 48 3.09 -6.47 16.80
N SER A 49 2.53 -6.90 17.93
CA SER A 49 2.05 -8.25 18.14
C SER A 49 0.61 -8.22 18.62
N ILE A 50 -0.24 -9.02 17.99
CA ILE A 50 -1.61 -9.26 18.42
C ILE A 50 -1.65 -10.64 19.06
N PHE A 51 -1.98 -10.68 20.35
CA PHE A 51 -2.27 -11.94 21.03
C PHE A 51 -3.75 -12.26 20.86
N VAL A 52 -4.03 -13.41 20.27
CA VAL A 52 -5.38 -13.94 20.11
C VAL A 52 -5.56 -15.05 21.13
N GLU A 53 -6.37 -14.76 22.15
CA GLU A 53 -6.77 -15.77 23.11
C GLU A 53 -7.81 -16.69 22.45
N ASN A 54 -7.46 -17.95 22.27
CA ASN A 54 -8.36 -18.98 21.80
C ASN A 54 -8.37 -20.09 22.85
N LYS A 55 -9.57 -20.51 23.27
CA LYS A 55 -9.82 -21.42 24.40
C LYS A 55 -8.91 -22.65 24.43
N SER A 56 -8.51 -23.16 23.27
CA SER A 56 -7.70 -24.38 23.18
C SER A 56 -6.26 -24.13 22.69
N ASN A 57 -5.96 -22.97 22.10
CA ASN A 57 -4.62 -22.68 21.57
C ASN A 57 -4.42 -21.16 21.35
N PRO A 58 -3.99 -20.41 22.37
CA PRO A 58 -3.64 -19.01 22.20
C PRO A 58 -2.45 -18.88 21.23
N PHE A 59 -2.47 -17.84 20.40
CA PHE A 59 -1.39 -17.61 19.44
C PHE A 59 -1.10 -16.12 19.24
N GLU A 60 0.12 -15.83 18.80
CA GLU A 60 0.61 -14.48 18.53
C GLU A 60 0.70 -14.23 17.02
N ILE A 61 0.19 -13.10 16.56
CA ILE A 61 0.34 -12.62 15.18
C ILE A 61 1.22 -11.37 15.20
N LYS A 62 2.41 -11.46 14.59
CA LYS A 62 3.30 -10.30 14.40
C LYS A 62 2.94 -9.54 13.13
N VAL A 63 2.74 -8.23 13.23
CA VAL A 63 2.23 -7.36 12.17
C VAL A 63 2.96 -6.00 12.14
N HIS A 64 2.62 -5.14 11.17
CA HIS A 64 3.11 -3.77 11.04
C HIS A 64 2.03 -2.77 11.48
N LYS A 65 2.31 -1.94 12.50
CA LYS A 65 1.37 -0.93 13.03
C LYS A 65 0.85 0.00 11.96
N SER A 66 1.75 0.46 11.09
CA SER A 66 1.45 1.42 10.03
C SER A 66 0.44 0.84 9.04
N ILE A 67 0.61 -0.42 8.63
CA ILE A 67 -0.33 -1.10 7.72
C ILE A 67 -1.67 -1.27 8.42
N LEU A 68 -1.67 -1.80 9.64
CA LEU A 68 -2.91 -2.09 10.37
C LEU A 68 -3.74 -0.82 10.62
N SER A 69 -3.08 0.27 11.02
CA SER A 69 -3.71 1.59 11.23
C SER A 69 -4.25 2.18 9.93
N SER A 70 -3.50 2.08 8.82
CA SER A 70 -3.96 2.61 7.53
C SER A 70 -5.16 1.88 6.94
N ARG A 71 -5.43 0.64 7.39
CA ARG A 71 -6.46 -0.23 6.84
C ARG A 71 -7.68 -0.43 7.74
N SER A 72 -7.60 -0.06 9.02
CA SER A 72 -8.68 -0.23 9.98
C SER A 72 -8.81 1.00 10.88
N PRO A 73 -9.97 1.71 10.86
CA PRO A 73 -10.22 2.81 11.78
C PRO A 73 -10.09 2.40 13.25
N PHE A 74 -10.56 1.21 13.61
CA PHE A 74 -10.43 0.65 14.95
C PHE A 74 -8.96 0.59 15.39
N PHE A 75 -8.08 0.01 14.57
CA PHE A 75 -6.67 -0.10 14.93
C PHE A 75 -5.95 1.25 14.87
N ASN A 76 -6.35 2.15 13.96
CA ASN A 76 -5.81 3.50 13.91
C ASN A 76 -6.08 4.27 15.21
N GLU A 77 -7.31 4.22 15.71
CA GLU A 77 -7.68 4.86 16.97
C GLU A 77 -7.01 4.18 18.16
N SER A 78 -7.07 2.85 18.21
CA SER A 78 -6.49 2.04 19.28
C SER A 78 -4.98 2.26 19.44
N LEU A 79 -4.23 2.25 18.33
CA LEU A 79 -2.77 2.39 18.35
C LEU A 79 -2.28 3.82 18.55
N ARG A 80 -3.15 4.82 18.38
CA ARG A 80 -2.84 6.23 18.65
C ARG A 80 -2.90 6.59 20.13
N GLN A 81 -3.68 5.87 20.93
CA GLN A 81 -3.96 6.23 22.33
C GLN A 81 -3.01 5.57 23.35
N GLU A 82 -1.97 4.84 22.91
CA GLU A 82 -1.04 4.06 23.77
C GLU A 82 -1.74 3.10 24.77
N SER A 83 -2.97 2.68 24.49
CA SER A 83 -3.71 1.76 25.35
C SER A 83 -3.25 0.31 25.13
N LEU A 84 -3.01 -0.45 26.22
CA LEU A 84 -2.83 -1.90 26.17
C LEU A 84 -4.19 -2.58 25.91
N PHE A 85 -4.26 -3.50 24.95
CA PHE A 85 -5.50 -4.21 24.60
C PHE A 85 -5.43 -5.71 24.92
N TYR A 86 -6.50 -6.22 25.53
CA TYR A 86 -6.83 -7.64 25.63
C TYR A 86 -8.01 -7.92 24.70
N PHE A 87 -7.88 -8.90 23.81
CA PHE A 87 -8.98 -9.39 22.98
C PHE A 87 -9.59 -10.62 23.66
N PHE A 88 -10.89 -10.54 24.01
CA PHE A 88 -11.67 -11.60 24.68
C PHE A 88 -12.49 -12.44 23.69
#